data_AF-A0A2E8E5H8-F1
#
_entry.id   AF-A0A2E8E5H8-F1
#
_cell.length_a   1.000
_cell.length_b   1.000
_cell.length_c   1.000
_cell.angle_alpha   90.00
_cell.angle_beta   90.00
_cell.angle_gamma   90.00
#
_symmetry.space_group_name_H-M   'P 1'
#
loop_
_entity.id
_entity.type
_entity.pdbx_description
1 polymer ?
#
loop_
_entity_poly.entity_id
_entity_poly.type
_entity_poly.pdbx_seq_one_letter_code
_entity_poly.pdbx_strand_id
1 'polypeptide(L)'
;MVHLLGRAVPVLQWALAVGFLAAAVVVGASVVRELRLATGDNAGLAQAADSGQLPASVPAGAISLPVLLFDDGKGIRVGDSATHIAALLGRTAEVGRHEVDAAADGERLTRFYDYRGRLFVLVFTLAESHTDPTVTAIYLEE
;
A
#
# COMPACT_ATOMS: atom_id res chain seq x y z
N MET A 1 -30.32 34.26 -47.22
CA MET A 1 -30.02 34.44 -45.78
C MET A 1 -30.37 33.17 -44.98
N VAL A 2 -30.02 31.98 -45.47
CA VAL A 2 -30.33 30.68 -44.82
C VAL A 2 -29.07 29.80 -44.68
N HIS A 3 -28.02 30.06 -45.48
CA HIS A 3 -26.75 29.31 -45.43
C HIS A 3 -25.81 29.66 -44.26
N LEU A 4 -26.07 30.74 -43.51
CA LEU A 4 -25.24 31.13 -42.35
C LEU A 4 -25.66 30.42 -41.06
N LEU A 5 -26.95 30.10 -40.89
CA LEU A 5 -27.44 29.43 -39.67
C LEU A 5 -27.02 27.95 -39.61
N GLY A 6 -27.00 27.24 -40.74
CA GLY A 6 -26.58 25.83 -40.79
C GLY A 6 -25.09 25.61 -40.50
N ARG A 7 -24.26 26.67 -40.58
CA ARG A 7 -22.81 26.61 -40.32
C ARG A 7 -22.44 26.93 -38.87
N ALA A 8 -23.32 27.59 -38.12
CA ALA A 8 -23.12 27.90 -36.71
C ALA A 8 -23.40 26.71 -35.79
N VAL A 9 -24.38 25.87 -36.16
CA VAL A 9 -24.73 24.63 -35.44
C VAL A 9 -23.54 23.67 -35.30
N PRO A 10 -22.78 23.35 -36.37
CA PRO A 10 -21.62 22.48 -36.22
C PRO A 10 -20.53 23.13 -35.37
N VAL A 11 -20.28 24.43 -35.51
CA VAL A 11 -19.26 25.12 -34.69
C VAL A 11 -19.63 25.10 -33.20
N LEU A 12 -20.91 25.32 -32.87
CA LEU A 12 -21.41 25.24 -31.50
C LEU A 12 -21.38 23.81 -30.95
N GLN A 13 -21.71 22.81 -31.78
CA GLN A 13 -21.61 21.41 -31.42
C GLN A 13 -20.17 20.98 -31.17
N TRP A 14 -19.23 21.42 -32.02
CA TRP A 14 -17.80 21.18 -31.83
C TRP A 14 -17.30 21.88 -30.57
N ALA A 15 -17.75 23.10 -30.29
CA ALA A 15 -17.40 23.80 -29.05
C ALA A 15 -17.92 23.07 -27.81
N LEU A 16 -19.16 22.56 -27.85
CA LEU A 16 -19.73 21.73 -26.78
C LEU A 16 -18.98 20.40 -26.61
N ALA A 17 -18.65 19.72 -27.71
CA ALA A 17 -17.91 18.47 -27.68
C ALA A 17 -16.51 18.64 -27.09
N VAL A 18 -15.79 19.70 -27.51
CA VAL A 18 -14.48 20.05 -26.96
C VAL A 18 -14.58 20.44 -25.49
N GLY A 19 -15.60 21.22 -25.11
CA GLY A 19 -15.85 21.58 -23.72
C GLY A 19 -16.14 20.35 -22.84
N PHE A 20 -16.97 19.43 -23.32
CA PHE A 20 -17.28 18.19 -22.62
C PHE A 20 -16.05 17.29 -22.49
N LEU A 21 -15.26 17.15 -23.55
CA LEU A 21 -14.01 16.39 -23.52
C LEU A 21 -13.01 17.01 -22.55
N ALA A 22 -12.83 18.33 -22.56
CA ALA A 22 -11.96 19.03 -21.63
C ALA A 22 -12.41 18.84 -20.18
N ALA A 23 -13.72 18.92 -19.91
CA ALA A 23 -14.28 18.66 -18.58
C ALA A 23 -14.01 17.21 -18.13
N ALA A 24 -14.20 16.22 -19.01
CA ALA A 24 -13.91 14.82 -18.71
C ALA A 24 -12.41 14.58 -18.42
N VAL A 25 -11.52 15.23 -19.19
CA VAL A 25 -10.07 15.17 -18.95
C VAL A 25 -9.70 15.80 -17.61
N VAL A 26 -10.29 16.95 -17.26
CA VAL A 26 -10.05 17.61 -15.97
C VAL A 26 -10.52 16.73 -14.82
N VAL A 27 -11.73 16.16 -14.90
CA VAL A 27 -12.25 15.25 -13.87
C VAL A 27 -11.37 14.00 -13.75
N GLY A 28 -11.00 13.38 -14.88
CA GLY A 28 -10.12 12.23 -14.89
C GLY A 28 -8.73 12.55 -14.31
N ALA A 29 -8.17 13.70 -14.66
CA ALA A 29 -6.90 14.18 -14.13
C ALA A 29 -6.98 14.47 -12.62
N SER A 30 -8.10 15.00 -12.13
CA SER A 30 -8.33 15.21 -10.70
C SER A 30 -8.41 13.90 -9.93
N VAL A 31 -9.15 12.91 -10.44
CA VAL A 31 -9.20 11.58 -9.81
C VAL A 31 -7.83 10.91 -9.81
N VAL A 32 -7.10 10.98 -10.93
CA VAL A 32 -5.72 10.45 -11.01
C VAL A 32 -4.78 11.23 -10.08
N ARG A 33 -4.96 12.54 -9.94
CA ARG A 33 -4.19 13.38 -9.02
C ARG A 33 -4.49 13.02 -7.57
N GLU A 34 -5.74 12.82 -7.19
CA GLU A 34 -6.14 12.39 -5.85
C GLU A 34 -5.60 11.00 -5.54
N LEU A 35 -5.68 10.05 -6.48
CA LEU A 35 -5.07 8.74 -6.34
C LEU A 35 -3.53 8.81 -6.24
N ARG A 36 -2.88 9.67 -7.02
CA ARG A 36 -1.42 9.90 -6.93
C ARG A 36 -1.03 10.65 -5.67
N LEU A 37 -1.85 11.53 -5.12
CA LEU A 37 -1.59 12.20 -3.85
C LEU A 37 -1.78 11.21 -2.69
N ALA A 38 -2.82 10.38 -2.72
CA ALA A 38 -2.98 9.27 -1.78
C ALA A 38 -1.81 8.27 -1.88
N THR A 39 -1.38 7.92 -3.10
CA THR A 39 -0.20 7.06 -3.32
C THR A 39 1.11 7.79 -3.01
N GLY A 40 1.13 9.12 -3.13
CA GLY A 40 2.27 10.00 -2.91
C GLY A 40 2.51 10.31 -1.44
N ASP A 41 1.45 10.38 -0.63
CA ASP A 41 1.54 10.36 0.84
C ASP A 41 2.09 9.00 1.30
N ASN A 42 1.70 7.91 0.63
CA ASN A 42 2.34 6.60 0.81
C ASN A 42 3.80 6.54 0.27
N ALA A 43 4.16 7.37 -0.72
CA ALA A 43 5.54 7.50 -1.20
C ALA A 43 6.40 8.41 -0.32
N GLY A 44 5.79 9.40 0.35
CA GLY A 44 6.40 10.15 1.45
C GLY A 44 6.67 9.26 2.65
N LEU A 45 5.80 8.27 2.90
CA LEU A 45 6.06 7.17 3.84
C LEU A 45 7.14 6.19 3.33
N ALA A 46 7.24 5.97 2.02
CA ALA A 46 8.35 5.19 1.44
C ALA A 46 9.71 5.92 1.49
N GLN A 47 9.71 7.27 1.55
CA GLN A 47 10.93 8.06 1.73
C GLN A 47 11.20 8.38 3.22
N ALA A 48 10.21 8.22 4.09
CA ALA A 48 10.39 8.13 5.55
C ALA A 48 10.81 6.70 6.00
N ALA A 49 10.96 5.75 5.08
CA ALA A 49 11.64 4.49 5.33
C ALA A 49 13.18 4.65 5.43
N ASP A 50 13.69 5.88 5.37
CA ASP A 50 15.09 6.19 5.63
C ASP A 50 15.18 7.01 6.93
N SER A 51 15.69 6.38 8.00
CA SER A 51 16.03 6.93 9.35
C SER A 51 15.06 6.67 10.52
N GLY A 52 13.97 5.92 10.36
CA GLY A 52 13.23 5.39 11.51
C GLY A 52 13.94 4.16 12.05
N GLN A 53 14.63 4.26 13.20
CA GLN A 53 15.35 3.18 13.90
C GLN A 53 14.82 1.78 13.52
N LEU A 54 15.67 0.98 12.86
CA LEU A 54 15.41 -0.45 12.66
C LEU A 54 14.97 -1.02 14.02
N PRO A 55 13.84 -1.75 14.10
CA PRO A 55 13.50 -2.46 15.33
C PRO A 55 14.73 -3.29 15.72
N ALA A 56 15.16 -3.18 16.99
CA ALA A 56 16.38 -3.83 17.47
C ALA A 56 16.35 -5.36 17.28
N SER A 57 15.14 -5.89 17.11
CA SER A 57 14.78 -7.28 16.89
C SER A 57 14.90 -7.76 15.44
N VAL A 58 15.06 -6.86 14.45
CA VAL A 58 15.27 -7.27 13.06
C VAL A 58 16.70 -7.75 12.88
N PRO A 59 16.92 -8.97 12.37
CA PRO A 59 18.25 -9.50 12.10
C PRO A 59 19.07 -8.56 11.22
N ALA A 60 20.35 -8.37 11.59
CA ALA A 60 21.27 -7.56 10.80
C ALA A 60 21.46 -8.20 9.41
N GLY A 61 21.00 -7.53 8.36
CA GLY A 61 21.05 -8.03 6.97
C GLY A 61 19.69 -8.39 6.37
N ALA A 62 18.59 -8.26 7.13
CA ALA A 62 17.27 -8.57 6.60
C ALA A 62 16.84 -7.64 5.46
N ILE A 63 16.22 -8.20 4.43
CA ILE A 63 15.81 -7.48 3.22
C ILE A 63 14.35 -7.04 3.35
N SER A 64 14.08 -5.74 3.20
CA SER A 64 12.72 -5.20 3.17
C SER A 64 12.04 -5.50 1.83
N LEU A 65 10.87 -6.12 1.87
CA LEU A 65 10.10 -6.53 0.69
C LEU A 65 8.67 -5.96 0.75
N PRO A 66 8.14 -5.43 -0.37
CA PRO A 66 6.72 -5.03 -0.42
C PRO A 66 5.77 -6.23 -0.52
N VAL A 67 6.28 -7.35 -1.05
CA VAL A 67 5.54 -8.60 -1.24
C VAL A 67 6.49 -9.78 -1.02
N LEU A 68 6.08 -10.74 -0.22
CA LEU A 68 6.77 -12.02 -0.03
C LEU A 68 5.94 -13.14 -0.66
N LEU A 69 6.51 -13.83 -1.65
CA LEU A 69 5.87 -14.95 -2.34
C LEU A 69 6.49 -16.27 -1.89
N PHE A 70 5.65 -17.28 -1.67
CA PHE A 70 6.05 -18.64 -1.32
C PHE A 70 5.91 -19.58 -2.51
N ASP A 71 6.63 -20.71 -2.46
CA ASP A 71 6.68 -21.67 -3.56
C ASP A 71 5.36 -22.46 -3.74
N ASP A 72 4.46 -22.38 -2.77
CA ASP A 72 3.10 -22.95 -2.83
C ASP A 72 2.06 -21.99 -3.44
N GLY A 73 2.50 -20.84 -3.94
CA GLY A 73 1.66 -19.82 -4.59
C GLY A 73 0.98 -18.85 -3.62
N LYS A 74 1.20 -18.99 -2.31
CA LYS A 74 0.76 -18.00 -1.32
C LYS A 74 1.66 -16.77 -1.35
N GLY A 75 1.12 -15.64 -0.91
CA GLY A 75 1.90 -14.43 -0.77
C GLY A 75 1.37 -13.52 0.31
N ILE A 76 2.27 -12.74 0.88
CA ILE A 76 2.00 -11.72 1.90
C ILE A 76 2.39 -10.37 1.31
N ARG A 77 1.56 -9.36 1.54
CA ARG A 77 1.75 -7.98 1.05
C ARG A 77 1.68 -7.01 2.22
N VAL A 78 2.38 -5.89 2.07
CA VAL A 78 2.15 -4.73 2.93
C VAL A 78 0.68 -4.30 2.79
N GLY A 79 0.01 -4.10 3.93
CA GLY A 79 -1.40 -3.80 4.06
C GLY A 79 -2.27 -5.01 4.43
N ASP A 80 -1.78 -6.24 4.32
CA ASP A 80 -2.54 -7.43 4.73
C ASP A 80 -2.80 -7.42 6.25
N SER A 81 -3.97 -7.89 6.69
CA SER A 81 -4.32 -7.91 8.12
C SER A 81 -3.79 -9.16 8.83
N ALA A 82 -3.53 -9.05 10.13
CA ALA A 82 -3.07 -10.18 10.95
C ALA A 82 -4.00 -11.40 10.87
N THR A 83 -5.32 -11.19 10.77
CA THR A 83 -6.30 -12.26 10.57
C THR A 83 -6.14 -12.94 9.22
N HIS A 84 -5.88 -12.16 8.16
CA HIS A 84 -5.59 -12.72 6.83
C HIS A 84 -4.33 -13.59 6.86
N ILE A 85 -3.25 -13.09 7.47
CA ILE A 85 -1.99 -13.84 7.60
C ILE A 85 -2.19 -15.14 8.39
N ALA A 86 -2.92 -15.09 9.51
CA ALA A 86 -3.22 -16.27 10.32
C ALA A 86 -4.05 -17.31 9.55
N ALA A 87 -4.96 -16.89 8.69
CA ALA A 87 -5.73 -17.78 7.82
C ALA A 87 -4.87 -18.36 6.67
N LEU A 88 -3.96 -17.55 6.12
CA LEU A 88 -3.09 -17.91 5.00
C LEU A 88 -2.01 -18.93 5.41
N LEU A 89 -1.29 -18.66 6.49
CA LEU A 89 -0.14 -19.45 6.95
C LEU A 89 -0.51 -20.48 8.02
N GLY A 90 -1.58 -20.23 8.78
CA GLY A 90 -1.90 -20.95 10.00
C GLY A 90 -1.16 -20.39 11.21
N ARG A 91 -1.78 -20.45 12.40
CA ARG A 91 -1.20 -19.92 13.65
C ARG A 91 0.09 -20.60 14.10
N THR A 92 0.42 -21.76 13.54
CA THR A 92 1.67 -22.49 13.83
C THR A 92 2.89 -21.92 13.12
N ALA A 93 2.69 -21.07 12.10
CA ALA A 93 3.80 -20.44 11.37
C ALA A 93 4.41 -19.28 12.16
N GLU A 94 3.70 -18.73 13.14
CA GLU A 94 4.21 -17.69 14.02
C GLU A 94 5.17 -18.31 15.03
N VAL A 95 6.41 -17.83 15.05
CA VAL A 95 7.49 -18.35 15.89
C VAL A 95 8.03 -17.24 16.79
N GLY A 96 8.58 -17.63 17.93
CA GLY A 96 9.26 -16.69 18.83
C GLY A 96 8.33 -15.76 19.64
N ARG A 97 8.93 -14.70 20.18
CA ARG A 97 8.27 -13.70 21.02
C ARG A 97 7.83 -12.53 20.16
N HIS A 98 6.63 -12.03 20.39
CA HIS A 98 6.20 -10.76 19.83
C HIS A 98 6.80 -9.61 20.60
N GLU A 99 7.23 -8.59 19.88
CA GLU A 99 7.74 -7.38 20.47
C GLU A 99 6.84 -6.21 20.08
N VAL A 100 6.50 -5.38 21.06
CA VAL A 100 5.74 -4.16 20.84
C VAL A 100 6.68 -3.00 21.12
N ASP A 101 6.93 -2.22 20.08
CA ASP A 101 7.82 -1.06 20.13
C ASP A 101 7.01 0.21 19.89
N ALA A 102 7.46 1.31 20.52
CA ALA A 102 6.97 2.63 20.17
C ALA A 102 7.65 3.11 18.88
N ALA A 103 6.85 3.42 17.86
CA ALA A 103 7.28 4.00 16.60
C ALA A 103 6.74 5.43 16.47
N ALA A 104 7.27 6.18 15.50
CA ALA A 104 6.90 7.59 15.28
C ALA A 104 5.41 7.77 14.90
N ASP A 105 4.81 6.72 14.36
CA ASP A 105 3.43 6.62 13.88
C ASP A 105 2.48 5.93 14.87
N GLY A 106 2.97 5.48 16.03
CA GLY A 106 2.17 4.80 17.06
C GLY A 106 2.86 3.56 17.61
N GLU A 107 2.11 2.68 18.28
CA GLU A 107 2.63 1.38 18.68
C GLU A 107 2.77 0.47 17.46
N ARG A 108 3.85 -0.31 17.42
CA ARG A 108 4.17 -1.23 16.35
C ARG A 108 4.41 -2.61 16.91
N LEU A 109 3.80 -3.61 16.30
CA LEU A 109 3.91 -5.00 16.69
C LEU A 109 4.82 -5.74 15.71
N THR A 110 5.92 -6.29 16.20
CA THR A 110 6.85 -7.11 15.44
C THR A 110 6.58 -8.59 15.75
N ARG A 111 6.34 -9.39 14.71
CA ARG A 111 6.15 -10.84 14.84
C ARG A 111 7.07 -11.60 13.89
N PHE A 112 7.58 -12.73 14.36
CA PHE A 112 8.47 -13.60 13.60
C PHE A 112 7.69 -14.80 13.07
N TYR A 113 8.03 -15.23 11.87
CA TYR A 113 7.37 -16.35 11.21
C TYR A 113 8.41 -17.30 10.62
N ASP A 114 8.14 -18.60 10.77
CA ASP A 114 8.77 -19.66 9.99
C ASP A 114 7.67 -20.31 9.15
N TYR A 115 7.77 -20.14 7.84
CA TYR A 115 6.92 -20.86 6.92
C TYR A 115 7.77 -21.59 5.89
N ARG A 116 7.65 -22.93 5.88
CA ARG A 116 8.34 -23.80 4.92
C ARG A 116 9.86 -23.62 4.96
N GLY A 117 10.44 -23.29 6.11
CA GLY A 117 11.87 -23.07 6.26
C GLY A 117 12.35 -21.70 5.77
N ARG A 118 11.43 -20.76 5.50
CA ARG A 118 11.74 -19.34 5.31
C ARG A 118 11.41 -18.58 6.59
N LEU A 119 12.43 -17.94 7.15
CA LEU A 119 12.30 -17.06 8.29
C LEU A 119 12.06 -15.63 7.81
N PHE A 120 11.01 -15.01 8.32
CA PHE A 120 10.68 -13.63 7.99
C PHE A 120 10.00 -12.94 9.15
N VAL A 121 10.09 -11.63 9.16
CA VAL A 121 9.51 -10.77 10.19
C VAL A 121 8.43 -9.91 9.54
N LEU A 122 7.24 -9.94 10.14
CA LEU A 122 6.18 -9.01 9.79
C LEU A 122 6.08 -7.95 10.88
N VAL A 123 6.01 -6.72 10.42
CA VAL A 123 5.83 -5.56 11.28
C VAL A 123 4.45 -5.00 11.02
N PHE A 124 3.68 -4.81 12.07
CA PHE A 124 2.30 -4.36 12.02
C PHE A 124 2.14 -3.01 12.73
N THR A 125 1.28 -2.13 12.21
CA THR A 125 0.88 -0.92 12.93
C THR A 125 -0.35 -1.19 13.80
N LEU A 126 -0.31 -0.72 15.05
CA LEU A 126 -1.45 -0.76 15.96
C LEU A 126 -2.24 0.55 15.96
N ALA A 127 -1.77 1.58 15.23
CA ALA A 127 -2.36 2.92 15.24
C ALA A 127 -3.81 2.95 14.73
N GLU A 128 -4.13 2.10 13.75
CA GLU A 128 -5.47 2.02 13.15
C GLU A 128 -6.37 1.01 13.87
N SER A 129 -5.81 -0.13 14.27
CA SER A 129 -6.55 -1.24 14.87
C SER A 129 -5.64 -2.12 15.73
N HIS A 130 -5.96 -2.25 17.02
CA HIS A 130 -5.24 -3.16 17.92
C HIS A 130 -5.69 -4.62 17.80
N THR A 131 -6.90 -4.89 17.30
CA THR A 131 -7.47 -6.24 17.25
C THR A 131 -7.15 -6.97 15.96
N ASP A 132 -7.05 -6.24 14.85
CA ASP A 132 -6.64 -6.78 13.55
C ASP A 132 -5.68 -5.79 12.86
N PRO A 133 -4.42 -5.70 13.33
CA PRO A 133 -3.46 -4.74 12.80
C PRO A 133 -3.00 -5.13 11.39
N THR A 134 -2.56 -4.15 10.61
CA THR A 134 -2.13 -4.31 9.21
C THR A 134 -0.60 -4.32 9.09
N VAL A 135 -0.08 -5.12 8.16
CA VAL A 135 1.36 -5.22 7.88
C VAL A 135 1.85 -3.90 7.29
N THR A 136 2.84 -3.28 7.92
CA THR A 136 3.52 -2.07 7.40
C THR A 136 4.88 -2.37 6.78
N ALA A 137 5.55 -3.45 7.21
CA ALA A 137 6.79 -3.88 6.60
C ALA A 137 6.96 -5.41 6.69
N ILE A 138 7.67 -5.96 5.70
CA ILE A 138 8.03 -7.38 5.62
C ILE A 138 9.55 -7.44 5.49
N TYR A 139 10.21 -8.18 6.37
CA TYR A 139 11.64 -8.42 6.32
C TYR A 139 11.92 -9.90 6.13
N LEU A 140 12.72 -10.25 5.13
CA LEU A 140 13.20 -11.61 4.92
C LEU A 140 14.57 -11.78 5.60
N GLU A 141 14.72 -12.86 6.37
CA GLU A 141 16.00 -13.28 6.96
C GLU A 141 16.67 -14.28 6.00
N GLU A 142 17.93 -14.04 5.62
CA GLU A 142 18.76 -14.96 4.80
C GLU A 142 19.61 -15.91 5.64
#